data_AF-A0A6L5YJL7-F1
#
_entry.id   AF-A0A6L5YJL7-F1
#
_cell.length_a   1.000
_cell.length_b   1.000
_cell.length_c   1.000
_cell.angle_alpha   90.00
_cell.angle_beta   90.00
_cell.angle_gamma   90.00
#
_symmetry.space_group_name_H-M   'P 1'
#
loop_
_entity.id
_entity.type
_entity.pdbx_description
1 polymer ?
#
loop_
_entity_poly.entity_id
_entity_poly.type
_entity_poly.pdbx_seq_one_letter_code
_entity_poly.pdbx_strand_id
1 'polypeptide(L)'
;MRITEKLVNSPEEEGVTLEYIKLTKDFEEIKEYVQHKGDTLTGYKQTKEKVSVRIEDVLYFETVDGLVFAYTVDCVYEIKGRLYQVEEKINKRNICRASKTMLVNMEHIISVRTALNGRLYARMENGEEILITRRYAREVEDCFMEDEDEERI
;
A
#
# COMPACT_ATOMS: atom_id res chain seq x y z
N MET A 1 -21.23 -14.91 3.41
CA MET A 1 -20.04 -15.75 3.17
C MET A 1 -20.05 -16.91 4.16
N ARG A 2 -19.73 -18.15 3.76
CA ARG A 2 -19.54 -19.28 4.70
C ARG A 2 -18.06 -19.30 5.09
N ILE A 3 -17.75 -19.25 6.38
CA ILE A 3 -16.38 -19.35 6.90
C ILE A 3 -16.19 -20.75 7.48
N THR A 4 -15.12 -21.42 7.06
CA THR A 4 -14.71 -22.72 7.59
C THR A 4 -13.28 -22.61 8.08
N GLU A 5 -13.05 -22.91 9.35
CA GLU A 5 -11.70 -22.96 9.94
C GLU A 5 -11.22 -24.41 10.05
N LYS A 6 -9.96 -24.65 9.68
CA LYS A 6 -9.31 -25.96 9.79
C LYS A 6 -7.93 -25.76 10.40
N LEU A 7 -7.72 -26.35 11.58
CA LEU A 7 -6.38 -26.45 12.16
C LEU A 7 -5.59 -27.53 11.40
N VAL A 8 -4.38 -27.20 10.99
CA VAL A 8 -3.45 -28.10 10.28
C VAL A 8 -2.32 -28.56 11.19
N ASN A 9 -1.65 -29.65 10.82
CA ASN A 9 -0.65 -30.30 11.68
C ASN A 9 0.81 -30.10 11.23
N SER A 10 1.04 -29.38 10.12
CA SER A 10 2.38 -29.07 9.63
C SER A 10 2.42 -27.70 8.92
N PRO A 11 3.60 -27.04 8.86
CA PRO A 11 3.75 -25.77 8.14
C PRO A 11 3.52 -25.88 6.62
N GLU A 12 3.71 -27.06 6.03
CA GLU A 12 3.52 -27.30 4.59
C GLU A 12 2.03 -27.31 4.21
N GLU A 13 1.16 -27.60 5.18
CA GLU A 13 -0.30 -27.56 5.04
C GLU A 13 -0.87 -26.17 5.40
N GLU A 14 -0.05 -25.28 5.99
CA GLU A 14 -0.48 -23.94 6.37
C GLU A 14 -0.69 -23.07 5.13
N GLY A 15 -1.89 -22.53 5.00
CA GLY A 15 -2.27 -21.71 3.85
C GLY A 15 -3.75 -21.39 3.84
N VAL A 16 -4.18 -20.71 2.78
CA VAL A 16 -5.57 -20.31 2.56
C VAL A 16 -6.16 -21.08 1.40
N THR A 17 -7.33 -21.67 1.60
CA THR A 17 -8.11 -22.33 0.53
C THR A 17 -9.30 -21.44 0.16
N LEU A 18 -9.40 -21.07 -1.11
CA LEU A 18 -10.54 -20.31 -1.65
C LEU A 18 -11.45 -21.26 -2.43
N GLU A 19 -12.66 -21.49 -1.92
CA GLU A 19 -13.70 -22.28 -2.58
C GLU A 19 -14.77 -21.34 -3.16
N TYR A 20 -14.90 -21.28 -4.49
CA TYR A 20 -15.84 -20.40 -5.18
C TYR A 20 -16.55 -21.10 -6.35
N ILE A 21 -17.77 -20.66 -6.67
CA ILE A 21 -18.51 -21.14 -7.86
C ILE A 21 -17.92 -20.54 -9.13
N LYS A 22 -17.57 -19.25 -9.08
CA LYS A 22 -16.85 -18.48 -10.11
C LYS A 22 -15.89 -17.53 -9.39
N LEU A 23 -14.75 -17.22 -10.00
CA LEU A 23 -13.86 -16.21 -9.46
C LEU A 23 -14.53 -14.83 -9.61
N THR A 24 -14.91 -14.23 -8.48
CA THR A 24 -15.46 -12.88 -8.42
C THR A 24 -14.36 -11.90 -8.00
N LYS A 25 -14.65 -10.60 -8.13
CA LYS A 25 -13.76 -9.53 -7.68
C LYS A 25 -13.36 -9.71 -6.21
N ASP A 26 -14.33 -10.00 -5.34
CA ASP A 26 -14.10 -10.25 -3.91
C ASP A 26 -13.08 -11.39 -3.67
N PHE A 27 -13.20 -12.49 -4.43
CA PHE A 27 -12.27 -13.62 -4.30
C PHE A 27 -10.89 -13.33 -4.91
N GLU A 28 -10.82 -12.50 -5.97
CA GLU A 28 -9.56 -11.99 -6.50
C GLU A 28 -8.84 -11.11 -5.49
N GLU A 29 -9.55 -10.22 -4.80
CA GLU A 29 -9.01 -9.37 -3.75
C GLU A 29 -8.49 -10.17 -2.56
N ILE A 30 -9.26 -11.15 -2.05
CA ILE A 30 -8.80 -12.03 -0.97
C ILE A 30 -7.54 -12.79 -1.40
N LYS A 31 -7.52 -13.30 -2.64
CA LYS A 31 -6.35 -14.02 -3.17
C LYS A 31 -5.12 -13.12 -3.17
N GLU A 32 -5.24 -11.90 -3.69
CA GLU A 32 -4.12 -10.97 -3.75
C GLU A 32 -3.67 -10.54 -2.35
N TYR A 33 -4.60 -10.22 -1.47
CA TYR A 33 -4.31 -9.88 -0.07
C TYR A 33 -3.47 -10.96 0.61
N VAL A 34 -3.88 -12.24 0.51
CA VAL A 34 -3.15 -13.35 1.12
C VAL A 34 -1.78 -13.58 0.48
N GLN A 35 -1.66 -13.39 -0.84
CA GLN A 35 -0.39 -13.60 -1.56
C GLN A 35 0.68 -12.57 -1.21
N HIS A 36 0.27 -11.36 -0.85
CA HIS A 36 1.18 -10.25 -0.52
C HIS A 36 1.28 -9.96 0.97
N LYS A 37 0.46 -10.63 1.79
CA LYS A 37 0.50 -10.47 3.24
C LYS A 37 1.88 -10.83 3.78
N GLY A 38 2.50 -9.86 4.47
CA GLY A 38 3.83 -10.04 5.04
C GLY A 38 4.98 -9.85 4.04
N ASP A 39 4.72 -9.38 2.80
CA ASP A 39 5.78 -8.95 1.91
C ASP A 39 6.62 -7.84 2.57
N THR A 40 7.93 -7.92 2.39
CA THR A 40 8.88 -7.01 3.04
C THR A 40 9.87 -6.39 2.07
N LEU A 41 10.32 -5.19 2.42
CA LEU A 41 11.45 -4.50 1.83
C LEU A 41 12.63 -4.50 2.81
N THR A 42 13.83 -4.56 2.25
CA THR A 42 15.04 -4.25 3.04
C THR A 42 15.15 -2.74 3.22
N GLY A 43 14.99 -2.28 4.47
CA GLY A 43 15.20 -0.88 4.87
C GLY A 43 16.42 -0.70 5.76
N TYR A 44 16.86 0.55 5.93
CA TYR A 44 17.94 0.93 6.82
C TYR A 44 17.49 2.07 7.73
N LYS A 45 17.65 1.90 9.04
CA LYS A 45 17.45 3.00 9.99
C LYS A 45 18.57 4.05 9.86
N GLN A 46 18.39 5.22 10.48
CA GLN A 46 19.43 6.25 10.57
C GLN A 46 20.74 5.72 11.19
N THR A 47 20.63 4.75 12.11
CA THR A 47 21.77 4.03 12.73
C THR A 47 22.52 3.11 11.77
N LYS A 48 22.11 3.03 10.50
CA LYS A 48 22.60 2.09 9.47
C LYS A 48 22.32 0.60 9.78
N GLU A 49 21.49 0.33 10.78
CA GLU A 49 20.93 -0.99 11.03
C GLU A 49 20.04 -1.41 9.86
N LYS A 50 20.28 -2.62 9.32
CA LYS A 50 19.46 -3.24 8.27
C LYS A 50 18.26 -3.91 8.92
N VAL A 51 17.06 -3.60 8.43
CA VAL A 51 15.80 -4.14 8.95
C VAL A 51 14.90 -4.64 7.82
N SER A 52 14.00 -5.56 8.17
CA SER A 52 12.91 -5.97 7.28
C SER A 52 11.70 -5.10 7.57
N VAL A 53 11.23 -4.35 6.57
CA VAL A 53 10.10 -3.42 6.68
C VAL A 53 8.93 -4.06 5.96
N ARG A 54 7.81 -4.30 6.65
CA ARG A 54 6.61 -4.81 5.98
C ARG A 54 6.02 -3.72 5.12
N ILE A 55 5.63 -4.08 3.89
CA ILE A 55 5.07 -3.12 2.94
C ILE A 55 3.73 -2.56 3.45
N GLU A 56 2.92 -3.42 4.07
CA GLU A 56 1.64 -3.06 4.71
C GLU A 56 1.76 -2.08 5.89
N ASP A 57 2.97 -1.84 6.42
CA ASP A 57 3.18 -0.86 7.48
C ASP A 57 3.63 0.50 6.90
N VAL A 58 3.91 0.57 5.59
CA VAL A 58 4.42 1.78 4.93
C VAL A 58 3.26 2.66 4.48
N LEU A 59 3.21 3.87 5.01
CA LEU A 59 2.23 4.91 4.67
C LEU A 59 2.54 5.52 3.31
N TYR A 60 3.80 5.86 3.07
CA TYR A 60 4.24 6.41 1.79
C TYR A 60 5.75 6.25 1.59
N PHE A 61 6.18 6.40 0.34
CA PHE A 61 7.57 6.48 -0.04
C PHE A 61 7.87 7.87 -0.59
N GLU A 62 9.05 8.40 -0.29
CA GLU A 62 9.52 9.69 -0.79
C GLU A 62 10.94 9.58 -1.33
N THR A 63 11.25 10.35 -2.36
CA THR A 63 12.64 10.62 -2.77
C THR A 63 13.12 11.96 -2.23
N VAL A 64 14.17 11.93 -1.40
CA VAL A 64 14.87 13.11 -0.87
C VAL A 64 16.34 13.01 -1.26
N ASP A 65 16.86 14.03 -1.95
CA ASP A 65 18.24 14.07 -2.47
C ASP A 65 18.66 12.82 -3.27
N GLY A 66 17.70 12.22 -3.98
CA GLY A 66 17.91 11.04 -4.81
C GLY A 66 17.92 9.70 -4.05
N LEU A 67 17.75 9.72 -2.73
CA LEU A 67 17.56 8.55 -1.88
C LEU A 67 16.07 8.30 -1.65
N VAL A 68 15.66 7.04 -1.54
CA VAL A 68 14.27 6.67 -1.28
C VAL A 68 14.09 6.39 0.20
N PHE A 69 13.03 6.91 0.78
CA PHE A 69 12.62 6.68 2.16
C PHE A 69 11.23 6.07 2.19
N ALA A 70 11.02 5.08 3.07
CA ALA A 70 9.73 4.54 3.43
C ALA A 70 9.35 5.09 4.81
N TYR A 71 8.16 5.67 4.91
CA TYR A 71 7.63 6.23 6.14
C TYR A 71 6.54 5.31 6.68
N THR A 72 6.70 4.86 7.91
CA THR A 72 5.65 4.18 8.68
C THR A 72 5.07 5.15 9.70
N VAL A 73 4.12 4.71 10.53
CA VAL A 73 3.56 5.57 11.60
C VAL A 73 4.66 6.11 12.52
N ASP A 74 5.60 5.25 12.92
CA ASP A 74 6.58 5.59 13.97
C ASP A 74 8.03 5.69 13.48
N CYS A 75 8.32 5.24 12.26
CA CYS A 75 9.70 5.07 11.78
C CYS A 75 9.89 5.53 10.34
N VAL A 76 11.14 5.86 10.02
CA VAL A 76 11.59 6.17 8.65
C VAL A 76 12.76 5.28 8.28
N TYR A 77 12.69 4.68 7.10
CA TYR A 77 13.69 3.75 6.60
C TYR A 77 14.22 4.18 5.24
N GLU A 78 15.54 4.25 5.09
CA GLU A 78 16.17 4.39 3.77
C GLU A 78 16.02 3.08 3.00
N ILE A 79 15.47 3.13 1.78
CA ILE A 79 15.32 1.99 0.88
C ILE A 79 16.33 2.11 -0.25
N LYS A 80 17.13 1.05 -0.45
CA LYS A 80 18.11 1.03 -1.54
C LYS A 80 17.43 0.91 -2.90
N GLY A 81 17.68 1.87 -3.78
CA GLY A 81 17.21 1.87 -5.16
C GLY A 81 16.64 3.23 -5.56
N ARG A 82 15.92 3.24 -6.69
CA ARG A 82 15.13 4.39 -7.15
C ARG A 82 13.64 4.13 -6.91
N LEU A 83 12.87 5.20 -6.76
CA LEU A 83 11.44 5.10 -6.44
C LEU A 83 10.64 4.26 -7.45
N TYR A 84 10.96 4.35 -8.75
CA TYR A 84 10.31 3.51 -9.77
C TYR A 84 10.62 2.02 -9.61
N GLN A 85 11.79 1.65 -9.10
CA GLN A 85 12.15 0.25 -8.84
C GLN A 85 11.43 -0.29 -7.61
N VAL A 86 11.13 0.60 -6.65
CA VAL A 86 10.30 0.27 -5.50
C VAL A 86 8.87 0.03 -5.98
N GLU A 87 8.32 0.94 -6.77
CA GLU A 87 6.99 0.81 -7.39
C GLU A 87 6.82 -0.45 -8.26
N GLU A 88 7.85 -0.88 -8.99
CA GLU A 88 7.79 -2.12 -9.80
C GLU A 88 7.80 -3.40 -8.96
N LYS A 89 8.35 -3.35 -7.75
CA LYS A 89 8.47 -4.51 -6.85
C LYS A 89 7.24 -4.71 -5.97
N ILE A 90 6.52 -3.65 -5.68
CA ILE A 90 5.37 -3.68 -4.79
C ILE A 90 4.11 -3.90 -5.64
N ASN A 91 3.14 -4.67 -5.13
CA ASN A 91 1.84 -4.76 -5.79
C ASN A 91 1.21 -3.36 -5.85
N LYS A 92 0.83 -2.95 -7.05
CA LYS A 92 0.32 -1.61 -7.34
C LYS A 92 -1.08 -1.35 -6.81
N ARG A 93 -1.86 -2.38 -6.44
CA ARG A 93 -3.27 -2.18 -6.05
C ARG A 93 -3.43 -1.13 -4.94
N ASN A 94 -2.57 -1.19 -3.93
CA ASN A 94 -2.72 -0.31 -2.76
C ASN A 94 -1.69 0.83 -2.76
N ILE A 95 -0.72 0.83 -3.69
CA ILE A 95 0.31 1.87 -3.74
C ILE A 95 0.22 2.65 -5.04
N CYS A 96 -0.23 3.89 -4.91
CA CYS A 96 -0.42 4.81 -6.03
C CYS A 96 0.67 5.87 -6.07
N ARG A 97 0.94 6.41 -7.26
CA ARG A 97 1.87 7.51 -7.39
C ARG A 97 1.20 8.82 -6.99
N ALA A 98 1.78 9.59 -6.08
CA ALA A 98 1.27 10.92 -5.73
C ALA A 98 1.99 12.05 -6.49
N SER A 99 3.28 11.83 -6.80
CA SER A 99 4.12 12.77 -7.52
C SER A 99 5.29 12.06 -8.20
N LYS A 100 6.18 12.80 -8.87
CA LYS A 100 7.44 12.23 -9.39
C LYS A 100 8.33 11.66 -8.28
N THR A 101 8.21 12.18 -7.06
CA THR A 101 9.05 11.84 -5.91
C THR A 101 8.29 11.10 -4.82
N MET A 102 7.00 10.81 -4.98
CA MET A 102 6.20 10.16 -3.93
C MET A 102 5.31 9.05 -4.45
N LEU A 103 5.25 7.95 -3.69
CA LEU A 103 4.24 6.90 -3.77
C LEU A 103 3.47 6.91 -2.45
N VAL A 104 2.16 6.70 -2.45
CA VAL A 104 1.31 6.68 -1.26
C VAL A 104 0.61 5.33 -1.17
N ASN A 105 0.51 4.79 0.05
CA ASN A 105 -0.33 3.63 0.31
C ASN A 105 -1.75 4.09 0.63
N MET A 106 -2.69 3.68 -0.20
CA MET A 106 -4.11 4.04 -0.16
C MET A 106 -4.78 3.53 1.12
N GLU A 107 -4.38 2.38 1.63
CA GLU A 107 -4.94 1.78 2.85
C GLU A 107 -4.72 2.65 4.10
N HIS A 108 -3.71 3.53 4.08
CA HIS A 108 -3.40 4.43 5.20
C HIS A 108 -3.88 5.87 4.99
N ILE A 109 -4.72 6.12 3.98
CA ILE A 109 -5.31 7.45 3.75
C ILE A 109 -6.59 7.58 4.60
N ILE A 110 -6.59 8.49 5.56
CA ILE A 110 -7.78 8.81 6.37
C ILE A 110 -8.78 9.64 5.58
N SER A 111 -8.31 10.58 4.76
CA SER A 111 -9.19 11.46 4.00
C SER A 111 -8.46 12.11 2.83
N VAL A 112 -9.18 12.33 1.74
CA VAL A 112 -8.71 13.11 0.60
C VAL A 112 -9.53 14.40 0.50
N ARG A 113 -8.88 15.53 0.20
CA ARG A 113 -9.57 16.78 -0.13
C ARG A 113 -8.94 17.48 -1.32
N THR A 114 -9.75 18.25 -2.03
CA THR A 114 -9.26 19.05 -3.14
C THR A 114 -8.33 20.17 -2.66
N ALA A 115 -7.26 20.36 -3.42
CA ALA A 115 -6.33 21.47 -3.28
C ALA A 115 -6.45 22.39 -4.51
N LEU A 116 -5.75 23.52 -4.48
CA LEU A 116 -5.74 24.45 -5.62
C LEU A 116 -5.20 23.78 -6.88
N ASN A 117 -5.72 24.22 -8.03
CA ASN A 117 -5.25 23.81 -9.35
C ASN A 117 -5.44 22.31 -9.65
N GLY A 118 -6.50 21.68 -9.13
CA GLY A 118 -6.82 20.26 -9.42
C GLY A 118 -5.78 19.30 -8.85
N ARG A 119 -5.20 19.66 -7.71
CA ARG A 119 -4.34 18.80 -6.88
C ARG A 119 -5.17 18.24 -5.73
N LEU A 120 -4.65 17.27 -5.00
CA LEU A 120 -5.31 16.73 -3.81
C LEU A 120 -4.37 16.78 -2.60
N TYR A 121 -4.94 16.90 -1.42
CA TYR A 121 -4.28 16.57 -0.16
C TYR A 121 -4.82 15.24 0.33
N ALA A 122 -3.94 14.26 0.52
CA ALA A 122 -4.24 13.04 1.26
C ALA A 122 -3.72 13.18 2.68
N ARG A 123 -4.57 12.94 3.67
CA ARG A 123 -4.18 12.87 5.08
C ARG A 123 -3.88 11.43 5.44
N MET A 124 -2.68 11.15 5.90
CA MET A 124 -2.23 9.81 6.30
C MET A 124 -2.58 9.52 7.76
N GLU A 125 -2.50 8.25 8.16
CA GLU A 125 -2.76 7.81 9.54
C GLU A 125 -1.86 8.46 10.61
N ASN A 126 -0.61 8.79 10.25
CA ASN A 126 0.30 9.52 11.14
C ASN A 126 -0.03 11.03 11.25
N GLY A 127 -1.08 11.50 10.56
CA GLY A 127 -1.50 12.90 10.53
C GLY A 127 -0.79 13.77 9.50
N GLU A 128 0.21 13.25 8.77
CA GLU A 128 0.88 13.98 7.71
C GLU A 128 -0.01 14.19 6.49
N GLU A 129 0.21 15.28 5.76
CA GLU A 129 -0.57 15.62 4.58
C GLU A 129 0.30 15.58 3.32
N ILE A 130 0.00 14.65 2.43
CA ILE A 130 0.71 14.44 1.17
C ILE A 130 0.00 15.19 0.04
N LEU A 131 0.74 16.04 -0.67
CA LEU A 131 0.23 16.75 -1.84
C LEU A 131 0.34 15.86 -3.09
N ILE A 132 -0.79 15.42 -3.60
CA ILE A 132 -0.89 14.70 -4.86
C ILE A 132 -0.97 15.70 -6.01
N THR A 133 -0.06 15.57 -6.95
CA THR A 133 -0.01 16.48 -8.11
C THR A 133 -1.15 16.20 -9.09
N ARG A 134 -1.59 17.22 -9.84
CA ARG A 134 -2.69 17.13 -10.82
C ARG A 134 -2.60 15.91 -11.73
N ARG A 135 -1.37 15.53 -12.13
CA ARG A 135 -1.14 14.37 -13.00
C ARG A 135 -1.68 13.07 -12.41
N TYR A 136 -1.55 12.89 -11.11
CA TYR A 136 -1.89 11.64 -10.42
C TYR A 136 -3.15 11.75 -9.55
N ALA A 137 -3.73 12.95 -9.43
CA ALA A 137 -4.93 13.18 -8.65
C ALA A 137 -6.08 12.23 -9.04
N ARG A 138 -6.30 12.05 -10.35
CA ARG A 138 -7.34 11.16 -10.86
C ARG A 138 -7.12 9.69 -10.51
N GLU A 139 -5.88 9.21 -10.63
CA GLU A 139 -5.53 7.83 -10.28
C GLU A 139 -5.77 7.56 -8.79
N VAL A 140 -5.40 8.51 -7.93
CA VAL A 140 -5.66 8.41 -6.49
C VAL A 140 -7.15 8.50 -6.16
N GLU A 141 -7.90 9.38 -6.83
CA GLU A 141 -9.37 9.46 -6.68
C GLU A 141 -10.06 8.16 -7.09
N ASP A 142 -9.70 7.61 -8.24
CA ASP A 142 -10.27 6.36 -8.74
C ASP A 142 -9.98 5.21 -7.75
N CYS A 143 -8.74 5.08 -7.26
CA CYS A 143 -8.39 4.08 -6.26
C CYS A 143 -9.07 4.29 -4.90
N PHE A 144 -9.30 5.53 -4.47
CA PHE A 144 -9.95 5.82 -3.19
C PHE A 144 -11.48 5.67 -3.26
N MET A 145 -12.09 5.86 -4.44
CA MET A 145 -13.54 5.74 -4.64
C MET A 145 -13.98 4.31 -4.98
N GLU A 146 -13.09 3.47 -5.53
CA GLU A 146 -13.38 2.04 -5.75
C GLU A 146 -13.73 1.30 -4.44
N ASP A 147 -13.28 1.80 -3.28
CA ASP A 147 -13.62 1.27 -1.95
C ASP A 147 -15.04 1.66 -1.47
N GLU A 148 -15.64 2.77 -1.97
CA GLU A 148 -16.96 3.24 -1.52
C GLU A 148 -18.14 2.62 -2.31
N ASP A 149 -17.92 2.19 -3.56
CA ASP A 149 -18.97 1.61 -4.40
C ASP A 149 -19.30 0.14 -4.05
N GLU A 150 -18.49 -0.51 -3.21
CA GLU A 150 -18.74 -1.89 -2.72
C GLU A 150 -19.62 -1.97 -1.48
N GLU A 151 -19.88 -0.86 -0.78
CA GLU A 151 -20.80 -0.81 0.37
C GLU A 151 -22.28 -0.53 -0.02
N ARG A 152 -22.60 -0.48 -1.32
CA ARG A 152 -23.93 -0.08 -1.84
C ARG A 152 -24.74 -1.19 -2.54
N ILE A 153 -24.61 -2.45 -2.12
CA ILE A 153 -25.46 -3.56 -2.60
C ILE A 153 -26.28 -4.18 -1.46
#